data_AF-A0AAN4TQJ2-F1
#
_entry.id   AF-A0AAN4TQJ2-F1
#
_cell.length_a   1.000
_cell.length_b   1.000
_cell.length_c   1.000
_cell.angle_alpha   90.00
_cell.angle_beta   90.00
_cell.angle_gamma   90.00
#
_symmetry.space_group_name_H-M   'P 1'
#
loop_
_entity.id
_entity.type
_entity.pdbx_description
1 polymer ?
#
loop_
_entity_poly.entity_id
_entity_poly.type
_entity_poly.pdbx_seq_one_letter_code
_entity_poly.pdbx_strand_id
1 'polypeptide(L)'
;MQRQGGGRDHPGLVSFHEMMQNSPKASRADAIPEQPEAIPKRLLEKMEGINLPQLAFRNTELHEYATTVCDQVKNGRGANEEIMAGDIKLLPLFAQVENSRNPGLNLQVFKNEKECCKAIKEQNNTVQQNKQPLNMRIIYPPLKGAKDHHVTLDIQMRPGHRPSIVMFESAEADLLMYARGTLASALPRAKIKVDGSFIQRSKYDCIMYSLNNAIKLFKHHDEYTARLHNGEKHVPVPATFLKHAQSKSLVENHREKDTTVTKDKGGLHAETLLHRNQAYRSDRSAGEHVTSIEGFRMQEIKRAGEFLAANRVRA
;
A
#
# COMPACT_ATOMS: atom_id res chain seq x y z
N MET A 1 -31.07 -26.96 -27.35
CA MET A 1 -29.87 -26.45 -26.65
C MET A 1 -29.75 -27.18 -25.31
N GLN A 2 -28.87 -28.18 -25.22
CA GLN A 2 -28.62 -28.91 -23.98
C GLN A 2 -27.84 -28.02 -23.00
N ARG A 3 -28.33 -27.88 -21.77
CA ARG A 3 -27.57 -27.33 -20.65
C ARG A 3 -26.48 -28.34 -20.29
N GLN A 4 -25.21 -28.01 -20.53
CA GLN A 4 -24.09 -28.77 -19.96
C GLN A 4 -24.08 -28.54 -18.44
N GLY A 5 -24.24 -29.62 -17.67
CA GLY A 5 -24.14 -29.60 -16.22
C GLY A 5 -22.69 -29.38 -15.78
N GLY A 6 -22.43 -28.28 -15.08
CA GLY A 6 -21.14 -27.99 -14.46
C GLY A 6 -20.91 -28.87 -13.23
N GLY A 7 -20.52 -30.12 -13.45
CA GLY A 7 -19.96 -31.00 -12.43
C GLY A 7 -18.48 -30.70 -12.18
N ARG A 8 -17.97 -31.06 -10.99
CA ARG A 8 -16.55 -30.92 -10.60
C ARG A 8 -15.57 -31.62 -11.55
N ASP A 9 -16.05 -32.56 -12.35
CA ASP A 9 -15.27 -33.36 -13.30
C ASP A 9 -15.18 -32.73 -14.70
N HIS A 10 -15.59 -31.47 -14.86
CA HIS A 10 -15.40 -30.77 -16.13
C HIS A 10 -13.90 -30.65 -16.45
N PRO A 11 -13.40 -31.10 -17.62
CA PRO A 11 -11.97 -31.19 -17.91
C PRO A 11 -11.22 -29.86 -17.74
N GLY A 12 -11.87 -28.75 -18.09
CA GLY A 12 -11.33 -27.39 -17.88
C GLY A 12 -11.23 -26.97 -16.40
N LEU A 13 -12.09 -27.47 -15.52
CA LEU A 13 -12.02 -27.23 -14.08
C LEU A 13 -10.95 -28.09 -13.41
N VAL A 14 -10.78 -29.34 -13.86
CA VAL A 14 -9.71 -30.25 -13.40
C VAL A 14 -8.34 -29.69 -13.78
N SER A 15 -8.14 -29.32 -15.05
CA SER A 15 -6.89 -28.70 -15.51
C SER A 15 -6.59 -27.38 -14.79
N PHE A 16 -7.61 -26.55 -14.54
CA PHE A 16 -7.46 -25.34 -13.74
C PHE A 16 -7.09 -25.66 -12.28
N HIS A 17 -7.72 -26.67 -11.67
CA HIS A 17 -7.41 -27.10 -10.31
C HIS A 17 -5.99 -27.66 -10.18
N GLU A 18 -5.54 -28.47 -11.13
CA GLU A 18 -4.17 -29.00 -11.18
C GLU A 18 -3.14 -27.88 -11.38
N MET A 19 -3.40 -26.94 -12.30
CA MET A 19 -2.54 -25.77 -12.50
C MET A 19 -2.44 -24.91 -11.24
N MET A 20 -3.53 -24.79 -10.48
CA MET A 20 -3.57 -24.04 -9.22
C MET A 20 -2.92 -24.80 -8.05
N GLN A 21 -2.98 -26.13 -8.03
CA GLN A 21 -2.22 -26.95 -7.06
C GLN A 21 -0.72 -26.93 -7.33
N ASN A 22 -0.33 -26.86 -8.60
CA ASN A 22 1.06 -26.74 -9.03
C ASN A 22 1.58 -25.29 -8.98
N SER A 23 0.75 -24.33 -8.55
CA SER A 23 1.14 -22.95 -8.37
C SER A 23 2.14 -22.83 -7.22
N PRO A 24 3.30 -22.18 -7.41
CA PRO A 24 4.28 -21.98 -6.34
C PRO A 24 3.82 -20.97 -5.28
N LYS A 25 2.62 -20.39 -5.39
CA LYS A 25 2.08 -19.40 -4.45
C LYS A 25 1.38 -20.10 -3.29
N ALA A 26 1.69 -19.68 -2.07
CA ALA A 26 0.97 -20.16 -0.89
C ALA A 26 -0.56 -20.05 -1.04
N SER A 27 -1.27 -21.17 -0.89
CA SER A 27 -2.73 -21.24 -0.97
C SER A 27 -3.39 -20.74 0.31
N ARG A 28 -4.72 -20.61 0.31
CA ARG A 28 -5.50 -20.55 1.57
C ARG A 28 -5.60 -21.90 2.27
N ALA A 29 -5.40 -22.98 1.53
CA ALA A 29 -5.37 -24.33 2.08
C ALA A 29 -4.03 -24.66 2.76
N ASP A 30 -2.97 -23.84 2.57
CA ASP A 30 -1.70 -24.03 3.25
C ASP A 30 -1.92 -23.89 4.76
N ALA A 31 -1.42 -24.87 5.53
CA ALA A 31 -1.49 -24.81 6.98
C ALA A 31 -0.77 -23.56 7.48
N ILE A 32 -1.46 -22.75 8.29
CA ILE A 32 -0.83 -21.68 9.05
C ILE A 32 -0.15 -22.33 10.25
N PRO A 33 1.17 -22.15 10.43
CA PRO A 33 1.87 -22.65 11.60
C PRO A 33 1.22 -22.15 12.89
N GLU A 34 1.02 -23.05 13.87
CA GLU A 34 0.49 -22.66 15.18
C GLU A 34 1.43 -21.66 15.87
N GLN A 35 2.74 -21.91 15.75
CA GLN A 35 3.80 -21.01 16.19
C GLN A 35 4.39 -20.26 14.99
N PRO A 36 4.56 -18.93 15.09
CA PRO A 36 5.09 -18.15 14.00
C PRO A 36 6.56 -18.46 13.73
N GLU A 37 6.91 -18.60 12.45
CA GLU A 37 8.29 -18.81 12.00
C GLU A 37 9.08 -17.50 12.02
N ALA A 38 10.42 -17.55 12.04
CA ALA A 38 11.23 -16.33 11.96
C ALA A 38 11.07 -15.57 10.64
N ILE A 39 10.87 -16.31 9.55
CA ILE A 39 10.60 -15.78 8.22
C ILE A 39 9.39 -16.53 7.67
N PRO A 40 8.20 -15.92 7.62
CA PRO A 40 7.02 -16.59 7.10
C PRO A 40 7.22 -16.96 5.63
N LYS A 41 6.82 -18.17 5.24
CA LYS A 41 6.91 -18.66 3.85
C LYS A 41 6.49 -17.63 2.80
N ARG A 42 5.40 -16.89 3.04
CA ARG A 42 4.90 -15.86 2.10
C ARG A 42 5.78 -14.63 1.97
N LEU A 43 6.48 -14.27 3.05
CA LEU A 43 7.47 -13.21 2.99
C LEU A 43 8.70 -13.70 2.23
N LEU A 44 9.13 -14.94 2.48
CA LEU A 44 10.24 -15.58 1.77
C LEU A 44 9.98 -15.62 0.25
N GLU A 45 8.81 -16.11 -0.18
CA GLU A 45 8.39 -16.14 -1.59
C GLU A 45 8.47 -14.76 -2.27
N LYS A 46 8.13 -13.69 -1.54
CA LYS A 46 8.19 -12.32 -2.03
C LYS A 46 9.62 -11.81 -2.17
N MET A 47 10.49 -12.20 -1.23
CA MET A 47 11.91 -11.88 -1.26
C MET A 47 12.61 -12.59 -2.43
N GLU A 48 12.39 -13.89 -2.58
CA GLU A 48 12.97 -14.71 -3.65
C GLU A 48 12.48 -14.31 -5.05
N GLY A 49 11.29 -13.69 -5.12
CA GLY A 49 10.78 -13.12 -6.36
C GLY A 49 11.54 -11.89 -6.88
N ILE A 50 12.49 -11.32 -6.11
CA ILE A 50 13.29 -10.17 -6.53
C ILE A 50 14.52 -10.64 -7.33
N ASN A 51 14.63 -10.20 -8.58
CA ASN A 51 15.78 -10.50 -9.42
C ASN A 51 16.95 -9.52 -9.15
N LEU A 52 17.70 -9.77 -8.06
CA LEU A 52 18.84 -8.94 -7.67
C LEU A 52 19.90 -8.78 -8.78
N PRO A 53 20.33 -9.85 -9.52
CA PRO A 53 21.28 -9.69 -10.61
C PRO A 53 20.80 -8.72 -11.71
N GLN A 54 19.52 -8.77 -12.07
CA GLN A 54 18.95 -7.83 -13.03
C GLN A 54 18.94 -6.40 -12.49
N LEU A 55 18.62 -6.21 -11.22
CA LEU A 55 18.64 -4.88 -10.59
C LEU A 55 20.05 -4.28 -10.61
N ALA A 56 21.08 -5.07 -10.28
CA ALA A 56 22.48 -4.62 -10.28
C ALA A 56 22.91 -4.02 -11.63
N PHE A 57 22.42 -4.59 -12.74
CA PHE A 57 22.70 -4.10 -14.08
C PHE A 57 21.90 -2.84 -14.47
N ARG A 58 20.72 -2.62 -13.85
CA ARG A 58 19.74 -1.62 -14.31
C ARG A 58 19.73 -0.36 -13.47
N ASN A 59 19.85 -0.50 -12.16
CA ASN A 59 19.77 0.62 -11.23
C ASN A 59 20.47 0.24 -9.92
N THR A 60 21.65 0.79 -9.71
CA THR A 60 22.49 0.52 -8.53
C THR A 60 21.77 0.86 -7.23
N GLU A 61 21.04 1.98 -7.18
CA GLU A 61 20.36 2.42 -5.96
C GLU A 61 19.24 1.47 -5.53
N LEU A 62 18.41 1.02 -6.49
CA LEU A 62 17.36 0.03 -6.25
C LEU A 62 17.96 -1.34 -5.89
N HIS A 63 19.10 -1.70 -6.49
CA HIS A 63 19.80 -2.93 -6.16
C HIS A 63 20.36 -2.93 -4.73
N GLU A 64 21.07 -1.87 -4.34
CA GLU A 64 21.60 -1.71 -2.98
C GLU A 64 20.46 -1.77 -1.97
N TYR A 65 19.39 -1.01 -2.20
CA TYR A 65 18.21 -1.03 -1.35
C TYR A 65 17.57 -2.42 -1.25
N ALA A 66 17.37 -3.09 -2.39
CA ALA A 66 16.80 -4.43 -2.43
C ALA A 66 17.67 -5.44 -1.68
N THR A 67 19.00 -5.33 -1.80
CA THR A 67 19.95 -6.18 -1.09
C THR A 67 19.82 -5.98 0.41
N THR A 68 19.83 -4.74 0.90
CA THR A 68 19.64 -4.42 2.32
C THR A 68 18.31 -4.96 2.84
N VAL A 69 17.20 -4.76 2.12
CA VAL A 69 15.88 -5.28 2.51
C VAL A 69 15.87 -6.81 2.60
N CYS A 70 16.46 -7.50 1.62
CA CYS A 70 16.53 -8.96 1.63
C CYS A 70 17.40 -9.47 2.80
N ASP A 71 18.52 -8.81 3.08
CA ASP A 71 19.41 -9.18 4.17
C ASP A 71 18.76 -8.98 5.54
N GLN A 72 17.99 -7.90 5.75
CA GLN A 72 17.24 -7.71 7.00
C GLN A 72 16.26 -8.88 7.23
N VAL A 73 15.52 -9.27 6.20
CA VAL A 73 14.57 -10.39 6.31
C VAL A 73 15.28 -11.72 6.56
N LYS A 74 16.36 -12.03 5.84
CA LYS A 74 17.15 -13.27 6.06
C LYS A 74 17.71 -13.37 7.49
N ASN A 75 18.05 -12.23 8.07
CA ASN A 75 18.58 -12.15 9.43
C ASN A 75 17.48 -12.02 10.51
N GLY A 76 16.20 -12.16 10.13
CA GLY A 76 15.08 -12.08 11.07
C GLY A 76 14.93 -10.69 11.72
N ARG A 77 15.34 -9.63 11.02
CA ARG A 77 15.28 -8.24 11.50
C ARG A 77 14.16 -7.48 10.79
N GLY A 78 13.52 -6.57 11.52
CA GLY A 78 12.49 -5.67 10.98
C GLY A 78 13.09 -4.44 10.28
N ALA A 79 12.20 -3.58 9.77
CA ALA A 79 12.61 -2.29 9.22
C ALA A 79 13.30 -1.40 10.28
N ASN A 80 14.30 -0.65 9.85
CA ASN A 80 15.09 0.28 10.66
C ASN A 80 15.25 1.62 9.92
N GLU A 81 16.09 2.51 10.45
CA GLU A 81 16.33 3.83 9.86
C GLU A 81 16.92 3.77 8.44
N GLU A 82 17.80 2.82 8.16
CA GLU A 82 18.38 2.61 6.83
C GLU A 82 17.30 2.20 5.81
N ILE A 83 16.42 1.27 6.19
CA ILE A 83 15.28 0.86 5.34
C ILE A 83 14.35 2.04 5.07
N MET A 84 14.02 2.83 6.10
CA MET A 84 13.18 4.02 5.96
C MET A 84 13.81 5.07 5.05
N ALA A 85 15.12 5.31 5.16
CA ALA A 85 15.85 6.21 4.28
C ALA A 85 15.81 5.74 2.82
N GLY A 86 15.96 4.43 2.59
CA GLY A 86 15.79 3.81 1.27
C GLY A 86 14.37 3.94 0.72
N ASP A 87 13.35 3.70 1.56
CA ASP A 87 11.94 3.91 1.21
C ASP A 87 11.68 5.36 0.76
N ILE A 88 12.17 6.35 1.51
CA ILE A 88 12.04 7.78 1.15
C ILE A 88 12.72 8.05 -0.19
N LYS A 89 13.95 7.55 -0.37
CA LYS A 89 14.76 7.79 -1.57
C LYS A 89 14.08 7.23 -2.82
N LEU A 90 13.49 6.03 -2.73
CA LEU A 90 12.89 5.33 -3.87
C LEU A 90 11.39 5.56 -4.04
N LEU A 91 10.74 6.25 -3.10
CA LEU A 91 9.31 6.57 -3.19
C LEU A 91 8.90 7.25 -4.52
N PRO A 92 9.67 8.20 -5.10
CA PRO A 92 9.34 8.75 -6.41
C PRO A 92 9.29 7.71 -7.53
N LEU A 93 10.22 6.74 -7.54
CA LEU A 93 10.23 5.64 -8.50
C LEU A 93 9.02 4.73 -8.29
N PHE A 94 8.71 4.36 -7.04
CA PHE A 94 7.54 3.54 -6.74
C PHE A 94 6.22 4.24 -7.15
N ALA A 95 6.11 5.56 -6.93
CA ALA A 95 4.97 6.34 -7.37
C ALA A 95 4.84 6.35 -8.91
N GLN A 96 5.95 6.49 -9.64
CA GLN A 96 5.95 6.41 -11.11
C GLN A 96 5.46 5.04 -11.60
N VAL A 97 5.99 3.97 -11.01
CA VAL A 97 5.61 2.59 -11.34
C VAL A 97 4.11 2.37 -11.10
N GLU A 98 3.58 2.78 -9.95
CA GLU A 98 2.17 2.60 -9.64
C GLU A 98 1.26 3.51 -10.46
N ASN A 99 1.69 4.72 -10.84
CA ASN A 99 0.95 5.54 -11.81
C ASN A 99 0.87 4.88 -13.19
N SER A 100 1.95 4.25 -13.66
CA SER A 100 1.94 3.50 -14.93
C SER A 100 1.00 2.29 -14.85
N ARG A 101 0.97 1.59 -13.71
CA ARG A 101 0.13 0.40 -13.49
C ARG A 101 -1.35 0.72 -13.25
N ASN A 102 -1.66 1.92 -12.79
CA ASN A 102 -3.01 2.33 -12.41
C ASN A 102 -3.33 3.70 -13.04
N PRO A 103 -3.76 3.75 -14.32
CA PRO A 103 -4.16 5.00 -14.97
C PRO A 103 -5.22 5.74 -14.15
N GLY A 104 -4.98 7.02 -13.87
CA GLY A 104 -5.86 7.85 -13.02
C GLY A 104 -5.53 7.83 -11.52
N LEU A 105 -4.55 7.04 -11.08
CA LEU A 105 -4.03 7.11 -9.71
C LEU A 105 -3.54 8.53 -9.37
N ASN A 106 -2.82 9.15 -10.31
CA ASN A 106 -2.30 10.51 -10.22
C ASN A 106 -1.56 10.78 -8.89
N LEU A 107 -0.69 9.83 -8.50
CA LEU A 107 0.10 9.90 -7.29
C LEU A 107 1.32 10.83 -7.47
N GLN A 108 1.49 11.78 -6.58
CA GLN A 108 2.64 12.67 -6.50
C GLN A 108 3.33 12.55 -5.14
N VAL A 109 4.62 12.85 -5.11
CA VAL A 109 5.46 12.75 -3.91
C VAL A 109 6.15 14.08 -3.70
N PHE A 110 6.12 14.60 -2.48
CA PHE A 110 6.78 15.86 -2.14
C PHE A 110 7.69 15.70 -0.92
N LYS A 111 8.78 16.48 -0.91
CA LYS A 111 9.81 16.40 0.13
C LYS A 111 9.43 17.09 1.43
N ASN A 112 8.44 17.97 1.39
CA ASN A 112 8.02 18.80 2.53
C ASN A 112 6.60 19.36 2.34
N GLU A 113 6.07 19.93 3.42
CA GLU A 113 4.74 20.50 3.47
C GLU A 113 4.55 21.70 2.55
N LYS A 114 5.61 22.50 2.33
CA LYS A 114 5.56 23.70 1.49
C LYS A 114 5.39 23.35 0.02
N GLU A 115 6.21 22.42 -0.48
CA GLU A 115 6.12 21.91 -1.86
C GLU A 115 4.75 21.30 -2.12
N CYS A 116 4.26 20.45 -1.20
CA CYS A 116 2.93 19.86 -1.27
C CYS A 116 1.82 20.93 -1.37
N CYS A 117 1.80 21.90 -0.45
CA CYS A 117 0.77 22.93 -0.44
C CYS A 117 0.84 23.85 -1.67
N LYS A 118 2.06 24.14 -2.18
CA LYS A 118 2.24 24.90 -3.42
C LYS A 118 1.64 24.15 -4.61
N ALA A 119 1.97 22.87 -4.77
CA ALA A 119 1.45 22.05 -5.85
C ALA A 119 -0.08 21.92 -5.82
N ILE A 120 -0.68 21.76 -4.64
CA ILE A 120 -2.15 21.72 -4.49
C ILE A 120 -2.79 23.04 -4.97
N LYS A 121 -2.20 24.19 -4.65
CA LYS A 121 -2.70 25.51 -5.09
C LYS A 121 -2.61 25.65 -6.61
N GLU A 122 -1.46 25.28 -7.18
CA GLU A 122 -1.21 25.35 -8.63
C GLU A 122 -2.18 24.45 -9.40
N GLN A 123 -2.34 23.19 -8.97
CA GLN A 123 -3.28 22.26 -9.58
C GLN A 123 -4.73 22.75 -9.48
N ASN A 124 -5.13 23.29 -8.32
CA ASN A 124 -6.47 23.85 -8.18
C ASN A 124 -6.67 25.04 -9.12
N ASN A 125 -5.69 25.93 -9.27
CA ASN A 125 -5.78 27.05 -10.21
C ASN A 125 -5.95 26.55 -11.65
N THR A 126 -5.17 25.53 -12.05
CA THR A 126 -5.30 24.89 -13.37
C THR A 126 -6.71 24.33 -13.59
N VAL A 127 -7.27 23.59 -12.62
CA VAL A 127 -8.64 23.05 -12.65
C VAL A 127 -9.68 24.17 -12.78
N GLN A 128 -9.49 25.29 -12.09
CA GLN A 128 -10.40 26.44 -12.21
C GLN A 128 -10.30 27.13 -13.57
N GLN A 129 -9.12 27.15 -14.21
CA GLN A 129 -8.89 27.75 -15.52
C GLN A 129 -9.41 26.87 -16.67
N ASN A 130 -8.99 25.60 -16.70
CA ASN A 130 -9.29 24.68 -17.80
C ASN A 130 -10.66 24.00 -17.69
N LYS A 131 -11.35 24.17 -16.55
CA LYS A 131 -12.66 23.56 -16.24
C LYS A 131 -12.66 22.03 -16.29
N GLN A 132 -11.50 21.39 -16.09
CA GLN A 132 -11.39 19.93 -16.04
C GLN A 132 -11.18 19.48 -14.58
N PRO A 133 -12.01 18.56 -14.05
CA PRO A 133 -11.82 18.05 -12.69
C PRO A 133 -10.53 17.22 -12.59
N LEU A 134 -9.94 17.19 -11.40
CA LEU A 134 -8.74 16.42 -11.11
C LEU A 134 -8.90 15.68 -9.78
N ASN A 135 -8.68 14.37 -9.82
CA ASN A 135 -8.47 13.55 -8.64
C ASN A 135 -6.99 13.17 -8.59
N MET A 136 -6.35 13.35 -7.44
CA MET A 136 -4.93 13.06 -7.26
C MET A 136 -4.63 12.55 -5.86
N ARG A 137 -3.52 11.84 -5.72
CA ARG A 137 -3.01 11.40 -4.42
C ARG A 137 -1.65 12.02 -4.17
N ILE A 138 -1.36 12.33 -2.93
CA ILE A 138 -0.06 12.87 -2.52
C ILE A 138 0.49 12.06 -1.36
N ILE A 139 1.80 11.76 -1.39
CA ILE A 139 2.54 11.32 -0.21
C ILE A 139 3.58 12.38 0.13
N TYR A 140 3.60 12.81 1.38
CA TYR A 140 4.52 13.86 1.85
C TYR A 140 4.70 13.79 3.37
N PRO A 141 5.77 14.39 3.91
CA PRO A 141 5.91 14.57 5.34
C PRO A 141 5.08 15.78 5.81
N PRO A 142 4.12 15.60 6.74
CA PRO A 142 3.10 16.62 7.01
C PRO A 142 3.51 17.71 8.00
N LEU A 143 4.60 17.50 8.74
CA LEU A 143 5.06 18.43 9.77
C LEU A 143 6.26 19.23 9.27
N LYS A 144 6.28 20.52 9.58
CA LYS A 144 7.38 21.42 9.23
C LYS A 144 8.70 20.88 9.81
N GLY A 145 9.65 20.59 8.94
CA GLY A 145 10.98 20.08 9.32
C GLY A 145 11.05 18.57 9.58
N ALA A 146 9.90 17.87 9.62
CA ALA A 146 9.90 16.41 9.65
C ALA A 146 10.31 15.85 8.28
N LYS A 147 11.06 14.75 8.32
CA LYS A 147 11.55 14.06 7.10
C LYS A 147 11.26 12.57 7.12
N ASP A 148 10.94 12.02 8.27
CA ASP A 148 10.81 10.59 8.54
C ASP A 148 9.35 10.13 8.57
N HIS A 149 8.41 10.95 9.06
CA HIS A 149 6.98 10.61 9.03
C HIS A 149 6.29 11.05 7.74
N HIS A 150 5.57 10.16 7.08
CA HIS A 150 4.81 10.44 5.85
C HIS A 150 3.34 10.06 5.99
N VAL A 151 2.47 10.85 5.37
CA VAL A 151 1.03 10.58 5.26
C VAL A 151 0.57 10.63 3.82
N THR A 152 -0.63 10.12 3.57
CA THR A 152 -1.28 10.18 2.26
C THR A 152 -2.40 11.21 2.23
N LEU A 153 -2.51 11.97 1.16
CA LEU A 153 -3.70 12.77 0.83
C LEU A 153 -4.42 12.14 -0.36
N ASP A 154 -5.75 11.99 -0.27
CA ASP A 154 -6.63 11.89 -1.43
C ASP A 154 -7.27 13.27 -1.67
N ILE A 155 -7.22 13.76 -2.90
CA ILE A 155 -7.62 15.12 -3.24
C ILE A 155 -8.56 15.10 -4.43
N GLN A 156 -9.72 15.75 -4.27
CA GLN A 156 -10.68 16.01 -5.34
C GLN A 156 -10.77 17.51 -5.59
N MET A 157 -10.52 17.91 -6.83
CA MET A 157 -10.64 19.28 -7.32
C MET A 157 -11.70 19.33 -8.42
N ARG A 158 -12.66 20.25 -8.27
CA ARG A 158 -13.76 20.44 -9.23
C ARG A 158 -13.89 21.92 -9.60
N PRO A 159 -14.18 22.23 -10.87
CA PRO A 159 -14.45 23.61 -11.28
C PRO A 159 -15.58 24.23 -10.45
N GLY A 160 -15.41 25.47 -9.99
CA GLY A 160 -16.40 26.18 -9.17
C GLY A 160 -16.47 25.73 -7.70
N HIS A 161 -15.70 24.72 -7.29
CA HIS A 161 -15.67 24.23 -5.92
C HIS A 161 -14.28 24.39 -5.29
N ARG A 162 -14.28 24.57 -3.97
CA ARG A 162 -13.05 24.42 -3.17
C ARG A 162 -12.53 22.98 -3.21
N PRO A 163 -11.20 22.76 -3.16
CA PRO A 163 -10.61 21.42 -3.03
C PRO A 163 -11.18 20.66 -1.83
N SER A 164 -11.42 19.36 -2.01
CA SER A 164 -11.72 18.42 -0.94
C SER A 164 -10.51 17.52 -0.73
N ILE A 165 -10.01 17.45 0.50
CA ILE A 165 -8.80 16.73 0.87
C ILE A 165 -9.12 15.77 2.02
N VAL A 166 -8.78 14.50 1.84
CA VAL A 166 -8.79 13.46 2.87
C VAL A 166 -7.34 13.14 3.20
N MET A 167 -6.90 13.49 4.40
CA MET A 167 -5.62 13.05 4.96
C MET A 167 -5.83 11.68 5.61
N PHE A 168 -5.05 10.69 5.18
CA PHE A 168 -5.17 9.30 5.60
C PHE A 168 -3.88 8.82 6.28
N GLU A 169 -4.00 8.33 7.51
CA GLU A 169 -2.89 7.93 8.37
C GLU A 169 -2.94 6.43 8.73
N SER A 170 -1.76 5.82 8.81
CA SER A 170 -1.59 4.44 9.22
C SER A 170 -1.17 4.29 10.68
N ALA A 171 -0.45 5.25 11.25
CA ALA A 171 0.03 5.27 12.64
C ALA A 171 -0.93 6.05 13.56
N GLU A 172 -0.53 6.32 14.81
CA GLU A 172 -1.39 6.94 15.83
C GLU A 172 -1.85 8.37 15.50
N ALA A 173 -3.02 8.73 16.04
CA ALA A 173 -3.79 9.89 15.62
C ALA A 173 -3.28 11.25 16.14
N ASP A 174 -2.40 11.29 17.14
CA ASP A 174 -2.04 12.54 17.82
C ASP A 174 -1.32 13.53 16.89
N LEU A 175 -0.48 13.02 15.97
CA LEU A 175 0.20 13.84 14.97
C LEU A 175 -0.75 14.39 13.91
N LEU A 176 -1.93 13.79 13.73
CA LEU A 176 -2.87 14.18 12.69
C LEU A 176 -3.50 15.54 12.94
N MET A 177 -3.71 15.92 14.20
CA MET A 177 -4.31 17.22 14.50
C MET A 177 -3.35 18.36 14.16
N TYR A 178 -2.05 18.20 14.43
CA TYR A 178 -1.01 19.16 14.04
C TYR A 178 -0.83 19.20 12.52
N ALA A 179 -0.79 18.04 11.87
CA ALA A 179 -0.71 17.93 10.41
C ALA A 179 -1.91 18.63 9.72
N ARG A 180 -3.13 18.38 10.22
CA ARG A 180 -4.35 19.03 9.74
C ARG A 180 -4.30 20.54 9.93
N GLY A 181 -3.86 21.02 11.10
CA GLY A 181 -3.72 22.46 11.37
C GLY A 181 -2.76 23.15 10.41
N THR A 182 -1.61 22.51 10.14
CA THR A 182 -0.61 22.99 9.17
C THR A 182 -1.20 23.09 7.77
N LEU A 183 -1.89 22.03 7.32
CA LEU A 183 -2.53 22.02 5.99
C LEU A 183 -3.68 23.03 5.88
N ALA A 184 -4.50 23.17 6.92
CA ALA A 184 -5.61 24.11 6.98
C ALA A 184 -5.13 25.58 6.93
N SER A 185 -4.03 25.87 7.62
CA SER A 185 -3.40 27.19 7.56
C SER A 185 -2.87 27.53 6.16
N ALA A 186 -2.22 26.56 5.50
CA ALA A 186 -1.69 26.75 4.15
C ALA A 186 -2.80 26.80 3.07
N LEU A 187 -3.93 26.13 3.28
CA LEU A 187 -5.05 25.96 2.35
C LEU A 187 -6.40 26.34 3.01
N PRO A 188 -6.60 27.61 3.39
CA PRO A 188 -7.73 28.02 4.23
C PRO A 188 -9.12 27.82 3.59
N ARG A 189 -9.17 27.66 2.26
CA ARG A 189 -10.42 27.40 1.55
C ARG A 189 -10.70 25.91 1.35
N ALA A 190 -9.76 25.00 1.56
CA ALA A 190 -9.98 23.57 1.34
C ALA A 190 -10.92 22.96 2.38
N LYS A 191 -11.69 21.93 1.98
CA LYS A 191 -12.35 21.03 2.93
C LYS A 191 -11.33 19.96 3.30
N ILE A 192 -10.95 19.87 4.57
CA ILE A 192 -9.96 18.90 5.04
C ILE A 192 -10.62 17.95 6.04
N LYS A 193 -10.61 16.67 5.69
CA LYS A 193 -11.00 15.57 6.56
C LYS A 193 -9.76 14.75 6.91
N VAL A 194 -9.70 14.27 8.14
CA VAL A 194 -8.69 13.32 8.61
C VAL A 194 -9.39 11.98 8.81
N ASP A 195 -8.76 10.92 8.33
CA ASP A 195 -9.19 9.54 8.51
C ASP A 195 -7.95 8.64 8.63
N GLY A 196 -8.13 7.37 8.94
CA GLY A 196 -7.00 6.46 9.06
C GLY A 196 -7.38 5.02 9.38
N SER A 197 -6.45 4.12 9.11
CA SER A 197 -6.58 2.71 9.46
C SER A 197 -5.95 2.38 10.82
N PHE A 198 -5.00 3.19 11.30
CA PHE A 198 -4.35 3.04 12.62
C PHE A 198 -3.78 1.61 12.86
N ILE A 199 -3.21 1.01 11.81
CA ILE A 199 -2.75 -0.38 11.79
C ILE A 199 -1.22 -0.53 11.89
N GLN A 200 -0.49 0.58 11.77
CA GLN A 200 0.95 0.62 11.87
C GLN A 200 1.38 0.71 13.34
N ARG A 201 2.27 -0.18 13.73
CA ARG A 201 2.95 -0.23 15.04
C ARG A 201 4.45 0.00 14.93
N SER A 202 5.04 -0.24 13.77
CA SER A 202 6.45 0.05 13.53
C SER A 202 6.71 1.55 13.37
N LYS A 203 7.92 1.97 13.74
CA LYS A 203 8.38 3.35 13.58
C LYS A 203 8.78 3.70 12.15
N TYR A 204 9.15 2.70 11.34
CA TYR A 204 9.92 2.90 10.11
C TYR A 204 9.16 2.60 8.80
N ASP A 205 7.93 2.09 8.86
CA ASP A 205 7.19 1.65 7.65
C ASP A 205 6.18 2.69 7.10
N CYS A 206 6.12 3.91 7.64
CA CYS A 206 5.08 4.90 7.29
C CYS A 206 5.08 5.27 5.79
N ILE A 207 6.24 5.24 5.11
CA ILE A 207 6.33 5.45 3.66
C ILE A 207 5.60 4.34 2.90
N MET A 208 5.83 3.07 3.26
CA MET A 208 5.19 1.93 2.61
C MET A 208 3.70 1.85 2.90
N TYR A 209 3.28 2.18 4.13
CA TYR A 209 1.86 2.32 4.44
C TYR A 209 1.22 3.45 3.65
N SER A 210 1.87 4.61 3.54
CA SER A 210 1.37 5.73 2.73
C SER A 210 1.23 5.34 1.26
N LEU A 211 2.22 4.64 0.69
CA LEU A 211 2.13 4.14 -0.68
C LEU A 211 0.96 3.16 -0.85
N ASN A 212 0.80 2.19 0.06
CA ASN A 212 -0.35 1.29 0.02
C ASN A 212 -1.67 2.08 0.16
N ASN A 213 -1.76 3.04 1.09
CA ASN A 213 -2.95 3.85 1.31
C ASN A 213 -3.33 4.63 0.05
N ALA A 214 -2.38 5.25 -0.67
CA ALA A 214 -2.66 5.93 -1.92
C ALA A 214 -3.29 5.00 -2.97
N ILE A 215 -2.75 3.78 -3.10
CA ILE A 215 -3.27 2.76 -4.01
C ILE A 215 -4.68 2.31 -3.60
N LYS A 216 -4.95 2.17 -2.29
CA LYS A 216 -6.27 1.77 -1.78
C LYS A 216 -7.30 2.87 -1.90
N LEU A 217 -6.95 4.11 -1.57
CA LEU A 217 -7.81 5.27 -1.74
C LEU A 217 -8.26 5.44 -3.21
N PHE A 218 -7.34 5.17 -4.15
CA PHE A 218 -7.70 5.03 -5.57
C PHE A 218 -8.62 3.83 -5.81
N LYS A 219 -8.25 2.61 -5.43
CA LYS A 219 -9.09 1.41 -5.71
C LYS A 219 -10.49 1.45 -5.12
N HIS A 220 -10.71 2.28 -4.10
CA HIS A 220 -12.00 2.49 -3.46
C HIS A 220 -12.57 3.90 -3.72
N HIS A 221 -12.18 4.54 -4.83
CA HIS A 221 -12.53 5.95 -5.11
C HIS A 221 -14.03 6.19 -5.25
N ASP A 222 -14.77 5.26 -5.87
CA ASP A 222 -16.22 5.39 -6.13
C ASP A 222 -17.12 5.04 -4.94
N GLU A 223 -16.57 4.40 -3.90
CA GLU A 223 -17.34 3.96 -2.74
C GLU A 223 -16.84 4.63 -1.47
N TYR A 224 -15.74 4.14 -0.90
CA TYR A 224 -15.24 4.62 0.38
C TYR A 224 -14.79 6.08 0.30
N THR A 225 -13.89 6.39 -0.63
CA THR A 225 -13.26 7.72 -0.70
C THR A 225 -14.28 8.78 -1.12
N ALA A 226 -15.20 8.48 -2.05
CA ALA A 226 -16.29 9.39 -2.42
C ALA A 226 -17.14 9.82 -1.21
N ARG A 227 -17.52 8.85 -0.35
CA ARG A 227 -18.27 9.13 0.89
C ARG A 227 -17.49 10.03 1.85
N LEU A 228 -16.18 9.82 1.97
CA LEU A 228 -15.31 10.71 2.76
C LEU A 228 -15.31 12.14 2.21
N HIS A 229 -15.17 12.33 0.91
CA HIS A 229 -15.18 13.65 0.27
C HIS A 229 -16.54 14.34 0.31
N ASN A 230 -17.64 13.57 0.38
CA ASN A 230 -18.99 14.06 0.62
C ASN A 230 -19.25 14.48 2.07
N GLY A 231 -18.29 14.23 2.98
CA GLY A 231 -18.38 14.64 4.37
C GLY A 231 -19.13 13.68 5.28
N GLU A 232 -19.40 12.46 4.82
CA GLU A 232 -20.01 11.43 5.68
C GLU A 232 -19.10 11.13 6.88
N LYS A 233 -19.70 10.96 8.06
CA LYS A 233 -18.99 10.61 9.28
C LYS A 233 -19.03 9.09 9.49
N HIS A 234 -18.01 8.53 10.15
CA HIS A 234 -17.95 7.11 10.52
C HIS A 234 -18.09 6.13 9.33
N VAL A 235 -17.53 6.49 8.18
CA VAL A 235 -17.49 5.59 7.02
C VAL A 235 -16.60 4.39 7.37
N PRO A 236 -17.11 3.14 7.30
CA PRO A 236 -16.31 1.94 7.55
C PRO A 236 -15.08 1.86 6.67
N VAL A 237 -13.89 1.74 7.28
CA VAL A 237 -12.64 1.46 6.55
C VAL A 237 -12.75 0.07 5.90
N PRO A 238 -12.57 -0.06 4.57
CA PRO A 238 -12.65 -1.35 3.90
C PRO A 238 -11.56 -2.31 4.37
N ALA A 239 -11.87 -3.61 4.45
CA ALA A 239 -10.94 -4.66 4.88
C ALA A 239 -9.60 -4.68 4.13
N THR A 240 -9.60 -4.21 2.88
CA THR A 240 -8.42 -4.12 2.01
C THR A 240 -7.36 -3.13 2.48
N PHE A 241 -7.72 -2.14 3.32
CA PHE A 241 -6.80 -1.24 4.00
C PHE A 241 -6.11 -1.93 5.18
N LEU A 242 -6.77 -2.92 5.81
CA LEU A 242 -6.27 -3.64 6.99
C LEU A 242 -5.32 -4.79 6.66
N LYS A 243 -5.10 -5.08 5.37
CA LYS A 243 -4.26 -6.20 4.87
C LYS A 243 -2.85 -6.27 5.45
N HIS A 244 -2.33 -5.14 5.88
CA HIS A 244 -0.97 -5.00 6.36
C HIS A 244 -0.91 -4.74 7.87
N ALA A 245 -2.01 -4.91 8.60
CA ALA A 245 -2.05 -4.65 10.03
C ALA A 245 -1.00 -5.48 10.79
N GLN A 246 -0.18 -4.78 11.58
CA GLN A 246 0.93 -5.38 12.34
C GLN A 246 0.48 -6.09 13.62
N SER A 247 -0.75 -5.83 14.08
CA SER A 247 -1.35 -6.46 15.26
C SER A 247 -2.27 -7.61 14.87
N LYS A 248 -1.98 -8.80 15.41
CA LYS A 248 -2.86 -9.98 15.33
C LYS A 248 -4.19 -9.74 16.03
N SER A 249 -4.12 -9.29 17.29
CA SER A 249 -5.32 -9.06 18.12
C SER A 249 -6.25 -8.00 17.53
N LEU A 250 -5.72 -6.99 16.85
CA LEU A 250 -6.53 -6.01 16.12
C LEU A 250 -7.38 -6.70 15.05
N VAL A 251 -6.80 -7.60 14.24
CA VAL A 251 -7.51 -8.28 13.16
C VAL A 251 -8.45 -9.36 13.69
N GLU A 252 -8.05 -10.14 14.68
CA GLU A 252 -8.88 -11.21 15.27
C GLU A 252 -10.20 -10.69 15.86
N ASN A 253 -10.16 -9.49 16.43
CA ASN A 253 -11.31 -8.82 17.02
C ASN A 253 -12.04 -7.88 16.04
N HIS A 254 -11.58 -7.75 14.80
CA HIS A 254 -12.21 -6.88 13.81
C HIS A 254 -13.40 -7.58 13.13
N ARG A 255 -14.49 -6.84 12.89
CA ARG A 255 -15.69 -7.36 12.21
C ARG A 255 -15.45 -7.87 10.79
N GLU A 256 -14.38 -7.40 10.14
CA GLU A 256 -14.01 -7.75 8.75
C GLU A 256 -13.01 -8.92 8.67
N LYS A 257 -12.74 -9.63 9.77
CA LYS A 257 -11.71 -10.68 9.82
C LYS A 257 -11.90 -11.78 8.77
N ASP A 258 -13.16 -12.10 8.45
CA ASP A 258 -13.53 -13.15 7.50
C ASP A 258 -13.74 -12.61 6.06
N THR A 259 -13.58 -11.30 5.85
CA THR A 259 -13.71 -10.67 4.54
C THR A 259 -12.55 -11.07 3.63
N THR A 260 -12.85 -11.46 2.39
CA THR A 260 -11.84 -11.83 1.39
C THR A 260 -11.10 -10.59 0.89
N VAL A 261 -9.76 -10.58 1.02
CA VAL A 261 -8.90 -9.42 0.74
C VAL A 261 -7.93 -9.61 -0.44
N THR A 262 -8.02 -10.74 -1.13
CA THR A 262 -7.33 -11.02 -2.41
C THR A 262 -8.06 -10.42 -3.60
N LYS A 263 -7.32 -10.20 -4.69
CA LYS A 263 -7.91 -9.78 -5.97
C LYS A 263 -8.79 -10.89 -6.56
N ASP A 264 -8.32 -12.13 -6.46
CA ASP A 264 -9.09 -13.32 -6.80
C ASP A 264 -9.98 -13.67 -5.60
N LYS A 265 -11.30 -13.47 -5.77
CA LYS A 265 -12.30 -13.68 -4.72
C LYS A 265 -12.84 -15.11 -4.68
N GLY A 266 -12.58 -15.93 -5.70
CA GLY A 266 -13.17 -17.26 -5.85
C GLY A 266 -12.17 -18.39 -6.12
N GLY A 267 -10.89 -18.08 -6.39
CA GLY A 267 -9.86 -19.10 -6.62
C GLY A 267 -9.26 -19.68 -5.34
N LEU A 268 -8.46 -20.73 -5.51
CA LEU A 268 -7.74 -21.44 -4.43
C LEU A 268 -6.80 -20.53 -3.61
N HIS A 269 -6.40 -19.39 -4.16
CA HIS A 269 -5.59 -18.38 -3.47
C HIS A 269 -6.42 -17.28 -2.78
N ALA A 270 -7.75 -17.39 -2.77
CA ALA A 270 -8.60 -16.42 -2.10
C ALA A 270 -8.36 -16.47 -0.59
N GLU A 271 -8.04 -15.35 0.05
CA GLU A 271 -7.71 -15.31 1.48
C GLU A 271 -8.58 -14.31 2.24
N THR A 272 -8.95 -14.67 3.47
CA THR A 272 -9.58 -13.74 4.40
C THR A 272 -8.54 -12.80 5.02
N LEU A 273 -8.99 -11.69 5.60
CA LEU A 273 -8.13 -10.76 6.31
C LEU A 273 -7.36 -11.45 7.46
N LEU A 274 -8.05 -12.29 8.26
CA LEU A 274 -7.44 -13.04 9.35
C LEU A 274 -6.40 -14.03 8.85
N HIS A 275 -6.77 -14.83 7.84
CA HIS A 275 -5.86 -15.80 7.24
C HIS A 275 -4.59 -15.12 6.73
N ARG A 276 -4.74 -13.97 6.05
CA ARG A 276 -3.60 -13.16 5.62
C ARG A 276 -2.74 -12.70 6.79
N ASN A 277 -3.34 -12.13 7.83
CA ASN A 277 -2.61 -11.61 8.98
C ASN A 277 -1.79 -12.72 9.65
N GLN A 278 -2.41 -13.88 9.88
CA GLN A 278 -1.78 -15.05 10.48
C GLN A 278 -0.65 -15.61 9.61
N ALA A 279 -0.83 -15.71 8.29
CA ALA A 279 0.17 -16.22 7.36
C ALA A 279 1.41 -15.31 7.18
N TYR A 280 1.40 -14.11 7.78
CA TYR A 280 2.55 -13.20 7.83
C TYR A 280 3.06 -12.98 9.26
N ARG A 281 2.56 -13.72 10.27
CA ARG A 281 3.11 -13.65 11.63
C ARG A 281 4.53 -14.19 11.63
N SER A 282 5.45 -13.44 12.22
CA SER A 282 6.82 -13.86 12.43
C SER A 282 7.24 -13.75 13.89
N ASP A 283 8.06 -14.68 14.37
CA ASP A 283 8.78 -14.57 15.64
C ASP A 283 10.22 -14.14 15.40
N ARG A 284 10.57 -12.91 15.76
CA ARG A 284 11.84 -12.27 15.43
C ARG A 284 12.49 -11.68 16.68
N SER A 285 13.73 -11.21 16.54
CA SER A 285 14.46 -10.57 17.65
C SER A 285 13.72 -9.39 18.31
N ALA A 286 12.82 -8.73 17.57
CA ALA A 286 11.94 -7.68 18.06
C ALA A 286 10.61 -8.17 18.67
N GLY A 287 10.44 -9.48 18.82
CA GLY A 287 9.21 -10.15 19.24
C GLY A 287 8.26 -10.52 18.10
N GLU A 288 7.13 -11.12 18.45
CA GLU A 288 6.11 -11.52 17.49
C GLU A 288 5.41 -10.33 16.84
N HIS A 289 5.39 -10.28 15.51
CA HIS A 289 4.63 -9.26 14.76
C HIS A 289 4.26 -9.75 13.36
N VAL A 290 3.40 -9.01 12.67
CA VAL A 290 2.96 -9.36 11.30
C VAL A 290 3.76 -8.56 10.27
N THR A 291 4.46 -9.28 9.38
CA THR A 291 5.44 -8.73 8.42
C THR A 291 4.84 -8.41 7.05
N SER A 292 3.51 -8.33 6.94
CA SER A 292 2.85 -8.19 5.64
C SER A 292 3.20 -6.89 4.90
N ILE A 293 3.55 -5.82 5.62
CA ILE A 293 4.02 -4.56 5.02
C ILE A 293 5.43 -4.69 4.41
N GLU A 294 6.31 -5.50 5.00
CA GLU A 294 7.61 -5.83 4.41
C GLU A 294 7.43 -6.59 3.09
N GLY A 295 6.47 -7.51 3.07
CA GLY A 295 6.08 -8.19 1.84
C GLY A 295 5.47 -7.25 0.78
N PHE A 296 4.87 -6.13 1.19
CA PHE A 296 4.46 -5.08 0.26
C PHE A 296 5.68 -4.33 -0.28
N ARG A 297 6.63 -3.92 0.56
CA ARG A 297 7.90 -3.30 0.13
C ARG A 297 8.63 -4.15 -0.93
N MET A 298 8.81 -5.45 -0.68
CA MET A 298 9.43 -6.38 -1.65
C MET A 298 8.69 -6.43 -2.99
N GLN A 299 7.37 -6.35 -2.94
CA GLN A 299 6.56 -6.33 -4.15
C GLN A 299 6.76 -5.04 -4.96
N GLU A 300 6.89 -3.90 -4.30
CA GLU A 300 7.12 -2.63 -4.98
C GLU A 300 8.55 -2.55 -5.55
N ILE A 301 9.55 -3.10 -4.84
CA ILE A 301 10.91 -3.30 -5.36
C ILE A 301 10.90 -4.15 -6.64
N LYS A 302 10.23 -5.31 -6.60
CA LYS A 302 10.10 -6.21 -7.76
C LYS A 302 9.46 -5.50 -8.95
N ARG A 303 8.36 -4.79 -8.71
CA ARG A 303 7.64 -4.02 -9.76
C ARG A 303 8.51 -2.91 -10.35
N ALA A 304 9.28 -2.22 -9.53
CA ALA A 304 10.21 -1.20 -10.01
C ALA A 304 11.29 -1.82 -10.91
N GLY A 305 11.85 -2.97 -10.54
CA GLY A 305 12.78 -3.72 -11.38
C GLY A 305 12.18 -4.12 -12.73
N GLU A 306 10.96 -4.68 -12.73
CA GLU A 306 10.22 -5.04 -13.94
C GLU A 306 9.93 -3.83 -14.83
N PHE A 307 9.53 -2.71 -14.24
CA PHE A 307 9.26 -1.46 -14.94
C PHE A 307 10.50 -0.90 -15.62
N LEU A 308 11.65 -0.88 -14.92
CA LEU A 308 12.92 -0.43 -15.49
C LEU A 308 13.38 -1.34 -16.63
N ALA A 309 13.22 -2.66 -16.47
CA ALA A 309 13.54 -3.63 -17.51
C ALA A 309 12.68 -3.44 -18.77
N ALA A 310 11.37 -3.24 -18.60
CA ALA A 310 10.42 -3.06 -19.71
C ALA A 310 10.64 -1.75 -20.48
N ASN A 311 10.95 -0.65 -19.78
CA ASN A 311 11.12 0.65 -20.42
C ASN A 311 12.54 0.88 -20.98
N ARG A 312 13.43 -0.12 -20.93
CA ARG A 312 14.85 -0.02 -21.31
C ARG A 312 15.56 1.19 -20.70
N VAL A 313 15.04 1.72 -19.59
CA VAL A 313 15.64 2.84 -18.89
C VAL A 313 16.90 2.29 -18.24
N ARG A 314 18.06 2.65 -18.82
CA ARG A 314 19.32 2.63 -18.10
C ARG A 314 19.34 3.94 -17.32
N ALA A 315 19.40 3.86 -15.99
CA ALA A 315 19.71 5.01 -15.16
C ALA A 315 21.21 5.31 -15.29
#